data_AF-A0A292QT10-F1
#
_entry.id   AF-A0A292QT10-F1
#
_cell.length_a   1.000
_cell.length_b   1.000
_cell.length_c   1.000
_cell.angle_alpha   90.00
_cell.angle_beta   90.00
_cell.angle_gamma   90.00
#
_symmetry.space_group_name_H-M   'P 1'
#
loop_
_entity.id
_entity.type
_entity.pdbx_description
1 polymer ?
#
loop_
_entity_poly.entity_id
_entity_poly.type
_entity_poly.pdbx_seq_one_letter_code
_entity_poly.pdbx_strand_id
1 'polypeptide(L)'
;MGGNRLFHCGEIKLSQCHSELVSGCQAGCTAKYPLLEARDKVKCLTEQVRNIPVIANEESLSERIGEFPSPREEGVGERVLPFAMLAVDDIIKKCAFTLAEVLITLGIIGVVAAITIPSLMAATQEASLVPKVKKTYSTLAQALKLASNDYDTPGDFSLIFEEGKSASQITKELATYMNGARYCDAGSSAKGCSDLNYKIKYASLIKNGDSNTAAQSSQIINSPRIVLLDGTVIAITSQGHGCGDYEASGAILNNGVNTGNMWHQIRSNCGEIFFDVNGPKRPNQFGVDAYGINVYQNSLGFNYWSAYGTNSLRNILNNVKHPFQYSKYSDSQEFEW
;
A
#
# COMPACT_ATOMS: atom_id res chain seq x y z
N MET A 1 -36.00 -20.43 -67.35
CA MET A 1 -37.25 -19.87 -66.80
C MET A 1 -37.14 -19.90 -65.29
N GLY A 2 -36.80 -18.76 -64.67
CA GLY A 2 -36.71 -18.62 -63.21
C GLY A 2 -37.42 -17.33 -62.82
N GLY A 3 -38.63 -17.46 -62.27
CA GLY A 3 -39.48 -16.35 -61.87
C GLY A 3 -38.98 -15.68 -60.59
N ASN A 4 -39.06 -14.35 -60.56
CA ASN A 4 -38.85 -13.51 -59.40
C ASN A 4 -39.84 -13.89 -58.27
N ARG A 5 -39.33 -14.20 -57.08
CA ARG A 5 -40.09 -14.05 -55.83
C ARG A 5 -39.55 -12.84 -55.09
N LEU A 6 -40.34 -11.76 -55.08
CA LEU A 6 -40.21 -10.66 -54.14
C LEU A 6 -40.54 -11.19 -52.74
N PHE A 7 -39.61 -11.05 -51.80
CA PHE A 7 -39.92 -11.18 -50.37
C PHE A 7 -40.05 -9.77 -49.79
N HIS A 8 -41.28 -9.43 -49.35
CA HIS A 8 -41.54 -8.29 -48.48
C HIS A 8 -40.98 -8.60 -47.09
N CYS A 9 -40.03 -7.80 -46.59
CA CYS A 9 -39.74 -7.77 -45.15
C CYS A 9 -40.73 -6.82 -44.47
N GLY A 10 -41.65 -7.40 -43.70
CA GLY A 10 -42.45 -6.67 -42.72
C GLY A 10 -41.62 -6.27 -41.51
N GLU A 11 -42.07 -5.22 -40.82
CA GLU A 11 -41.48 -4.67 -39.60
C GLU A 11 -41.39 -5.73 -38.48
N ILE A 12 -40.21 -5.91 -37.87
CA ILE A 12 -40.00 -6.76 -36.69
C ILE A 12 -39.73 -5.87 -35.47
N LYS A 13 -40.50 -6.09 -34.39
CA LYS A 13 -40.38 -5.37 -33.10
C LYS A 13 -39.22 -5.89 -32.25
N LEU A 14 -38.55 -4.96 -31.56
CA LEU A 14 -37.26 -5.12 -30.86
C LEU A 14 -37.25 -5.97 -29.57
N SER A 15 -38.30 -6.73 -29.25
CA SER A 15 -38.43 -7.41 -27.95
C SER A 15 -37.98 -8.87 -27.90
N GLN A 16 -37.22 -9.36 -28.90
CA GLN A 16 -36.87 -10.79 -29.01
C GLN A 16 -35.40 -11.09 -29.38
N CYS A 17 -34.43 -10.22 -29.06
CA CYS A 17 -33.02 -10.56 -29.29
C CYS A 17 -32.36 -11.11 -28.01
N HIS A 18 -32.49 -12.42 -27.81
CA HIS A 18 -31.66 -13.21 -26.89
C HIS A 18 -30.55 -13.89 -27.72
N SER A 19 -29.29 -13.64 -27.35
CA SER A 19 -28.03 -14.42 -27.51
C SER A 19 -27.73 -15.37 -28.70
N GLU A 20 -28.49 -15.48 -29.79
CA GLU A 20 -28.24 -16.46 -30.87
C GLU A 20 -28.02 -15.88 -32.29
N LEU A 21 -27.64 -14.61 -32.44
CA LEU A 21 -27.39 -13.98 -33.75
C LEU A 21 -25.92 -13.67 -34.07
N VAL A 22 -24.98 -14.48 -33.55
CA VAL A 22 -23.56 -14.41 -33.97
C VAL A 22 -23.26 -15.28 -35.19
N SER A 23 -24.14 -16.22 -35.60
CA SER A 23 -23.84 -17.14 -36.72
C SER A 23 -24.70 -16.95 -37.98
N GLY A 24 -25.68 -16.05 -38.00
CA GLY A 24 -26.60 -15.85 -39.14
C GLY A 24 -26.28 -14.70 -40.09
N CYS A 25 -25.51 -13.69 -39.66
CA CYS A 25 -25.21 -12.49 -40.48
C CYS A 25 -24.02 -12.65 -41.44
N GLN A 26 -23.39 -13.82 -41.50
CA GLN A 26 -22.21 -14.07 -42.35
C GLN A 26 -22.53 -14.65 -43.74
N ALA A 27 -23.79 -14.95 -44.06
CA ALA A 27 -24.17 -15.47 -45.37
C ALA A 27 -25.08 -14.48 -46.13
N GLY A 28 -24.48 -13.43 -46.71
CA GLY A 28 -25.21 -12.57 -47.66
C GLY A 28 -24.81 -11.09 -47.72
N CYS A 29 -23.89 -10.62 -46.88
CA CYS A 29 -23.40 -9.24 -46.93
C CYS A 29 -21.93 -9.21 -47.35
N THR A 30 -21.67 -8.98 -48.64
CA THR A 30 -20.36 -8.47 -49.08
C THR A 30 -20.20 -7.05 -48.53
N ALA A 31 -19.37 -6.93 -47.49
CA ALA A 31 -19.11 -5.69 -46.79
C ALA A 31 -18.50 -4.62 -47.71
N LYS A 32 -19.13 -3.46 -47.74
CA LYS A 32 -18.46 -2.16 -47.79
C LYS A 32 -19.28 -1.25 -46.87
N TYR A 33 -18.62 -0.58 -45.93
CA TYR A 33 -19.12 0.43 -44.97
C TYR A 33 -19.59 -0.06 -43.57
N PRO A 34 -19.23 0.67 -42.50
CA PRO A 34 -19.66 0.39 -41.14
C PRO A 34 -21.13 0.81 -40.90
N LEU A 35 -21.88 -0.05 -40.20
CA LEU A 35 -23.24 0.22 -39.74
C LEU A 35 -23.20 1.25 -38.60
N LEU A 36 -23.85 2.40 -38.80
CA LEU A 36 -24.04 3.42 -37.77
C LEU A 36 -25.42 3.19 -37.12
N GLU A 37 -25.45 2.71 -35.88
CA GLU A 37 -26.70 2.63 -35.10
C GLU A 37 -27.16 4.03 -34.70
N ALA A 38 -28.29 4.48 -35.24
CA ALA A 38 -29.02 5.64 -34.77
C ALA A 38 -30.38 5.18 -34.24
N ARG A 39 -30.68 5.53 -33.00
CA ARG A 39 -31.93 5.21 -32.29
C ARG A 39 -33.15 5.45 -33.20
N ASP A 40 -33.87 4.35 -33.45
CA ASP A 40 -35.25 4.23 -33.93
C ASP A 40 -35.61 4.32 -35.43
N LYS A 41 -34.69 4.51 -36.40
CA LYS A 41 -35.01 4.28 -37.84
C LYS A 41 -33.80 3.85 -38.68
N VAL A 42 -33.86 2.65 -39.30
CA VAL A 42 -32.93 2.23 -40.35
C VAL A 42 -33.34 2.87 -41.68
N LYS A 43 -32.58 3.86 -42.16
CA LYS A 43 -32.75 4.43 -43.50
C LYS A 43 -31.75 3.77 -44.45
N CYS A 44 -32.24 2.98 -45.41
CA CYS A 44 -31.45 2.60 -46.57
C CYS A 44 -31.17 3.87 -47.40
N LEU A 45 -29.89 4.21 -47.60
CA LEU A 45 -29.47 5.24 -48.55
C LEU A 45 -29.68 4.72 -49.98
N THR A 46 -30.90 4.81 -50.48
CA THR A 46 -31.18 4.67 -51.92
C THR A 46 -31.24 6.06 -52.56
N GLU A 47 -30.39 6.22 -53.58
CA GLU A 47 -30.37 7.30 -54.58
C GLU A 47 -30.19 8.74 -54.07
N GLN A 48 -28.93 9.17 -53.96
CA GLN A 48 -28.44 10.44 -54.57
C GLN A 48 -26.95 10.75 -54.40
N VAL A 49 -26.13 9.83 -53.87
CA VAL A 49 -24.67 10.03 -53.80
C VAL A 49 -23.99 9.37 -55.01
N ARG A 50 -24.14 9.95 -56.21
CA ARG A 50 -23.47 9.43 -57.42
C ARG A 50 -22.24 10.21 -57.88
N ASN A 51 -21.86 11.32 -57.23
CA ASN A 51 -20.70 12.13 -57.64
C ASN A 51 -19.95 12.73 -56.45
N ILE A 52 -19.31 11.89 -55.62
CA ILE A 52 -18.19 12.32 -54.78
C ILE A 52 -16.95 11.60 -55.32
N PRO A 53 -15.92 12.30 -55.82
CA PRO A 53 -14.66 11.64 -56.13
C PRO A 53 -14.07 11.11 -54.82
N VAL A 54 -13.96 9.80 -54.73
CA VAL A 54 -13.23 9.10 -53.67
C VAL A 54 -11.76 9.49 -53.83
N ILE A 55 -11.27 10.38 -52.98
CA ILE A 55 -9.83 10.52 -52.74
C ILE A 55 -9.59 10.15 -51.29
N ALA A 56 -9.41 8.85 -51.05
CA ALA A 56 -8.77 8.34 -49.83
C ALA A 56 -8.25 6.93 -50.14
N ASN A 57 -6.98 6.83 -50.51
CA ASN A 57 -6.21 5.60 -50.32
C ASN A 57 -5.79 5.55 -48.84
N GLU A 58 -5.82 4.34 -48.28
CA GLU A 58 -5.60 4.00 -46.86
C GLU A 58 -4.19 4.28 -46.28
N GLU A 59 -3.37 5.11 -46.92
CA GLU A 59 -1.93 5.22 -46.57
C GLU A 59 -1.48 6.57 -46.00
N SER A 60 -2.38 7.53 -45.68
CA SER A 60 -1.97 8.87 -45.22
C SER A 60 -2.55 9.36 -43.89
N LEU A 61 -3.02 8.46 -43.01
CA LEU A 61 -3.59 8.86 -41.71
C LEU A 61 -2.55 9.08 -40.60
N SER A 62 -1.26 8.86 -40.84
CA SER A 62 -0.22 8.97 -39.79
C SER A 62 0.61 10.25 -39.80
N GLU A 63 0.35 11.24 -40.66
CA GLU A 63 1.31 12.37 -40.82
C GLU A 63 0.74 13.79 -40.71
N ARG A 64 -0.44 14.00 -40.13
CA ARG A 64 -0.96 15.37 -39.90
C ARG A 64 -1.56 15.61 -38.51
N ILE A 65 -0.82 15.23 -37.48
CA ILE A 65 -0.91 15.93 -36.18
C ILE A 65 0.22 16.98 -36.16
N GLY A 66 0.16 17.93 -37.10
CA GLY A 66 1.08 19.05 -37.20
C GLY A 66 0.35 20.34 -36.82
N GLU A 67 0.81 20.96 -35.74
CA GLU A 67 0.63 22.36 -35.32
C GLU A 67 -0.66 23.07 -35.75
N PHE A 68 -1.56 23.31 -34.80
CA PHE A 68 -2.58 24.35 -34.93
C PHE A 68 -1.91 25.73 -34.97
N PRO A 69 -1.96 26.50 -36.07
CA PRO A 69 -1.52 27.88 -36.03
C PRO A 69 -2.57 28.74 -35.33
N SER A 70 -2.10 29.71 -34.54
CA SER A 70 -2.97 30.69 -33.88
C SER A 70 -3.68 31.59 -34.91
N PRO A 71 -4.88 32.11 -34.61
CA PRO A 71 -5.67 32.84 -35.59
C PRO A 71 -5.15 34.26 -35.76
N ARG A 72 -4.33 34.49 -36.79
CA ARG A 72 -4.06 35.83 -37.32
C ARG A 72 -3.66 35.76 -38.79
N GLU A 73 -4.60 36.04 -39.68
CA GLU A 73 -4.49 37.06 -40.74
C GLU A 73 -5.70 36.96 -41.69
N GLU A 74 -6.16 38.15 -42.09
CA GLU A 74 -7.33 38.38 -42.92
C GLU A 74 -7.06 37.99 -44.38
N GLY A 75 -8.04 37.30 -44.98
CA GLY A 75 -8.32 37.35 -46.41
C GLY A 75 -7.39 36.58 -47.33
N VAL A 76 -7.74 35.33 -47.66
CA VAL A 76 -7.72 34.72 -49.01
C VAL A 76 -8.44 33.36 -48.89
N GLY A 77 -9.39 33.08 -49.80
CA GLY A 77 -9.86 31.70 -50.04
C GLY A 77 -11.31 31.41 -49.67
N GLU A 78 -12.24 32.12 -50.29
CA GLU A 78 -13.64 31.71 -50.36
C GLU A 78 -13.74 30.38 -51.14
N ARG A 79 -14.49 29.41 -50.57
CA ARG A 79 -15.04 28.18 -51.22
C ARG A 79 -14.21 26.90 -51.24
N VAL A 80 -13.75 26.46 -50.06
CA VAL A 80 -13.60 25.01 -49.81
C VAL A 80 -14.35 24.63 -48.52
N LEU A 81 -15.56 24.13 -48.73
CA LEU A 81 -16.31 23.18 -47.89
C LEU A 81 -16.74 23.62 -46.48
N PRO A 82 -17.86 24.36 -46.36
CA PRO A 82 -18.68 24.35 -45.14
C PRO A 82 -19.11 22.91 -44.73
N PHE A 83 -19.14 21.96 -45.67
CA PHE A 83 -19.50 20.56 -45.40
C PHE A 83 -18.47 19.76 -44.59
N ALA A 84 -17.16 20.04 -44.72
CA ALA A 84 -16.14 19.33 -43.94
C ALA A 84 -16.18 19.77 -42.46
N MET A 85 -16.39 21.07 -42.22
CA MET A 85 -16.57 21.63 -40.87
C MET A 85 -17.86 21.11 -40.21
N LEU A 86 -18.96 21.02 -40.97
CA LEU A 86 -20.23 20.47 -40.50
C LEU A 86 -20.16 18.97 -40.14
N ALA A 87 -19.41 18.17 -40.89
CA ALA A 87 -19.27 16.74 -40.62
C ALA A 87 -18.42 16.45 -39.36
N VAL A 88 -17.39 17.26 -39.11
CA VAL A 88 -16.55 17.15 -37.90
C VAL A 88 -17.36 17.52 -36.65
N ASP A 89 -18.17 18.58 -36.70
CA ASP A 89 -19.05 18.96 -35.58
C ASP A 89 -20.12 17.90 -35.28
N ASP A 90 -20.67 17.24 -36.31
CA ASP A 90 -21.70 16.21 -36.14
C ASP A 90 -21.13 14.88 -35.63
N ILE A 91 -19.86 14.59 -35.93
CA ILE A 91 -19.11 13.45 -35.35
C ILE A 91 -18.70 13.76 -33.91
N ILE A 92 -18.21 14.97 -33.62
CA ILE A 92 -17.85 15.41 -32.26
C ILE A 92 -19.09 15.41 -31.35
N LYS A 93 -20.26 15.85 -31.84
CA LYS A 93 -21.53 15.81 -31.07
C LYS A 93 -22.03 14.39 -30.79
N LYS A 94 -21.67 13.40 -31.60
CA LYS A 94 -22.01 11.98 -31.39
C LYS A 94 -21.02 11.25 -30.48
N CYS A 95 -19.79 11.78 -30.35
CA CYS A 95 -18.73 11.23 -29.49
C CYS A 95 -18.52 12.02 -28.18
N ALA A 96 -19.16 13.17 -28.01
CA ALA A 96 -19.07 13.96 -26.80
C ALA A 96 -20.02 13.41 -25.72
N PHE A 97 -19.45 12.96 -24.60
CA PHE A 97 -20.22 12.60 -23.41
C PHE A 97 -21.01 13.81 -22.92
N THR A 98 -22.27 13.57 -22.57
CA THR A 98 -23.07 14.64 -21.93
C THR A 98 -22.49 14.99 -20.58
N LEU A 99 -22.61 16.24 -20.14
CA LEU A 99 -22.20 16.65 -18.79
C LEU A 99 -22.81 15.74 -17.72
N ALA A 100 -24.08 15.35 -17.88
CA ALA A 100 -24.77 14.45 -16.98
C ALA A 100 -24.13 13.04 -16.94
N GLU A 101 -23.71 12.50 -18.08
CA GLU A 101 -23.05 11.20 -18.16
C GLU A 101 -21.67 11.20 -17.50
N VAL A 102 -20.89 12.26 -17.68
CA VAL A 102 -19.60 12.43 -16.97
C VAL A 102 -19.83 12.58 -15.46
N LEU A 103 -20.86 13.32 -15.03
CA LEU A 103 -21.15 13.50 -13.60
C LEU A 103 -21.63 12.22 -12.93
N ILE A 104 -22.47 11.42 -13.59
CA ILE A 104 -22.94 10.13 -13.07
C ILE A 104 -21.77 9.14 -12.98
N THR A 105 -20.92 9.07 -14.01
CA THR A 105 -19.75 8.16 -14.00
C THR A 105 -18.73 8.54 -12.94
N LEU A 106 -18.40 9.83 -12.80
CA LEU A 106 -17.53 10.31 -11.72
C LEU A 106 -18.15 10.10 -10.34
N GLY A 107 -19.47 10.26 -10.20
CA GLY A 107 -20.20 9.97 -8.96
C GLY A 107 -20.12 8.50 -8.56
N ILE A 108 -20.36 7.58 -9.50
CA ILE A 108 -20.28 6.13 -9.25
C ILE A 108 -18.85 5.72 -8.90
N ILE A 109 -17.86 6.16 -9.68
CA ILE A 109 -16.44 5.86 -9.42
C ILE A 109 -16.03 6.43 -8.06
N GLY A 110 -16.48 7.65 -7.72
CA GLY A 110 -16.20 8.28 -6.43
C GLY A 110 -16.72 7.47 -5.25
N VAL A 111 -17.98 7.00 -5.31
CA VAL A 111 -18.58 6.18 -4.24
C VAL A 111 -17.89 4.82 -4.12
N VAL A 112 -17.66 4.14 -5.25
CA VAL A 112 -17.00 2.83 -5.25
C VAL A 112 -15.56 2.94 -4.75
N ALA A 113 -14.81 3.95 -5.19
CA ALA A 113 -13.45 4.22 -4.75
C ALA A 113 -13.39 4.52 -3.24
N ALA A 114 -14.33 5.31 -2.71
CA ALA A 114 -14.39 5.63 -1.29
C ALA A 114 -14.55 4.38 -0.39
N ILE A 115 -15.29 3.36 -0.87
CA ILE A 115 -15.52 2.11 -0.12
C ILE A 115 -14.37 1.11 -0.33
N THR A 116 -13.78 1.07 -1.53
CA THR A 116 -12.83 0.02 -1.92
C THR A 116 -11.37 0.37 -1.67
N ILE A 117 -10.95 1.63 -1.86
CA ILE A 117 -9.55 2.05 -1.70
C ILE A 117 -9.02 1.78 -0.28
N PRO A 118 -9.72 2.16 0.81
CA PRO A 118 -9.21 1.93 2.16
C PRO A 118 -9.01 0.44 2.48
N SER A 119 -9.96 -0.40 2.07
CA SER A 119 -9.91 -1.86 2.26
C SER A 119 -8.76 -2.49 1.48
N LEU A 120 -8.56 -2.07 0.23
CA LEU A 120 -7.45 -2.54 -0.60
C LEU A 120 -6.09 -2.10 -0.04
N MET A 121 -5.97 -0.85 0.41
CA MET A 121 -4.75 -0.34 1.03
C MET A 121 -4.40 -1.12 2.30
N ALA A 122 -5.38 -1.41 3.17
CA ALA A 122 -5.15 -2.20 4.37
C ALA A 122 -4.69 -3.63 4.04
N ALA A 123 -5.33 -4.29 3.07
CA ALA A 123 -4.99 -5.65 2.67
C ALA A 123 -3.60 -5.75 2.01
N THR A 124 -3.24 -4.79 1.16
CA THR A 124 -1.91 -4.73 0.52
C THR A 124 -0.81 -4.46 1.54
N GLN A 125 -1.08 -3.60 2.51
CA GLN A 125 -0.17 -3.35 3.62
C GLN A 125 0.05 -4.62 4.46
N GLU A 126 -1.01 -5.32 4.86
CA GLU A 126 -0.93 -6.60 5.59
C GLU A 126 -0.11 -7.64 4.83
N ALA A 127 -0.40 -7.83 3.54
CA ALA A 127 0.32 -8.77 2.68
C ALA A 127 1.82 -8.45 2.56
N SER A 128 2.21 -7.18 2.69
CA SER A 128 3.61 -6.75 2.63
C SER A 128 4.34 -6.82 3.97
N LEU A 129 3.67 -6.52 5.09
CA LEU A 129 4.29 -6.40 6.41
C LEU A 129 4.41 -7.76 7.11
N VAL A 130 3.39 -8.62 7.05
CA VAL A 130 3.38 -9.91 7.74
C VAL A 130 4.59 -10.80 7.37
N PRO A 131 4.97 -10.94 6.08
CA PRO A 131 6.16 -11.70 5.71
C PRO A 131 7.46 -11.07 6.22
N LYS A 132 7.54 -9.72 6.22
CA LYS A 132 8.71 -9.01 6.73
C LYS A 132 8.90 -9.21 8.22
N VAL A 133 7.82 -9.13 9.01
CA VAL A 133 7.87 -9.40 10.47
C VAL A 133 8.38 -10.80 10.76
N LYS A 134 7.86 -11.81 10.07
CA LYS A 134 8.33 -13.19 10.21
C LYS A 134 9.81 -13.33 9.84
N LYS A 135 10.21 -12.75 8.71
CA LYS A 135 11.60 -12.75 8.25
C LYS A 135 12.52 -12.09 9.28
N THR A 136 12.17 -10.92 9.81
CA THR A 136 12.96 -10.20 10.82
C THR A 136 13.07 -11.02 12.11
N TYR A 137 11.97 -11.60 12.60
CA TYR A 137 12.00 -12.48 13.77
C TYR A 137 12.91 -13.70 13.56
N SER A 138 12.83 -14.36 12.39
CA SER A 138 13.74 -15.47 12.05
C SER A 138 15.19 -15.03 11.92
N THR A 139 15.45 -13.85 11.35
CA THR A 139 16.80 -13.29 11.20
C THR A 139 17.42 -12.99 12.56
N LEU A 140 16.64 -12.43 13.49
CA LEU A 140 17.05 -12.18 14.87
C LEU A 140 17.40 -13.49 15.60
N ALA A 141 16.53 -14.50 15.52
CA ALA A 141 16.78 -15.81 16.12
C ALA A 141 18.04 -16.47 15.56
N GLN A 142 18.28 -16.36 14.25
CA GLN A 142 19.47 -16.88 13.60
C GLN A 142 20.73 -16.12 14.01
N ALA A 143 20.69 -14.78 14.04
CA ALA A 143 21.83 -13.96 14.43
C ALA A 143 22.25 -14.23 15.88
N LEU A 144 21.29 -14.34 16.81
CA LEU A 144 21.57 -14.70 18.20
C LEU A 144 22.18 -16.09 18.32
N LYS A 145 21.67 -17.06 17.56
CA LYS A 145 22.24 -18.41 17.55
C LYS A 145 23.67 -18.43 17.00
N LEU A 146 23.94 -17.67 15.93
CA LEU A 146 25.29 -17.54 15.38
C LEU A 146 26.23 -16.88 16.41
N ALA A 147 25.80 -15.79 17.04
CA ALA A 147 26.57 -15.14 18.09
C ALA A 147 26.86 -16.07 19.27
N SER A 148 25.90 -16.90 19.69
CA SER A 148 26.09 -17.87 20.77
C SER A 148 27.07 -18.99 20.42
N ASN A 149 27.27 -19.29 19.13
CA ASN A 149 28.24 -20.31 18.71
C ASN A 149 29.68 -19.85 18.89
N ASP A 150 29.96 -18.55 18.74
CA ASP A 150 31.30 -17.99 18.93
C ASP A 150 31.75 -18.03 20.40
N TYR A 151 30.81 -18.25 21.32
CA TYR A 151 31.06 -18.50 22.75
C TYR A 151 31.09 -20.00 23.11
N ASP A 152 31.05 -20.91 22.13
CA ASP A 152 30.91 -22.36 22.34
C ASP A 152 29.66 -22.75 23.16
N THR A 153 28.62 -21.91 23.18
CA THR A 153 27.35 -22.15 23.88
C THR A 153 26.14 -22.06 22.93
N PRO A 154 25.99 -22.98 21.95
CA PRO A 154 24.94 -22.89 20.94
C PRO A 154 23.53 -22.80 21.53
N GLY A 155 22.84 -21.68 21.30
CA GLY A 155 21.50 -21.45 21.80
C GLY A 155 21.41 -21.00 23.26
N ASP A 156 22.53 -20.64 23.89
CA ASP A 156 22.57 -19.87 25.14
C ASP A 156 22.99 -18.43 24.83
N PHE A 157 22.12 -17.47 25.15
CA PHE A 157 22.31 -16.05 24.88
C PHE A 157 22.89 -15.29 26.08
N SER A 158 23.19 -15.96 27.19
CA SER A 158 23.66 -15.31 28.43
C SER A 158 24.97 -14.57 28.27
N LEU A 159 25.90 -15.12 27.48
CA LEU A 159 27.21 -14.49 27.24
C LEU A 159 27.11 -13.32 26.27
N ILE A 160 26.08 -13.30 25.41
CA ILE A 160 25.78 -12.13 24.56
C ILE A 160 25.26 -10.99 25.45
N PHE A 161 24.40 -11.29 26.42
CA PHE A 161 23.77 -10.34 27.34
C PHE A 161 24.37 -10.39 28.75
N GLU A 162 25.69 -10.55 28.85
CA GLU A 162 26.38 -10.67 30.13
C GLU A 162 26.20 -9.43 31.03
N GLU A 163 26.28 -9.63 32.35
CA GLU A 163 26.24 -8.53 33.32
C GLU A 163 27.32 -7.47 32.98
N GLY A 164 26.95 -6.20 33.03
CA GLY A 164 27.83 -5.07 32.71
C GLY A 164 28.04 -4.79 31.21
N LYS A 165 27.64 -5.67 30.28
CA LYS A 165 27.66 -5.33 28.84
C LYS A 165 26.60 -4.26 28.52
N SER A 166 27.04 -3.15 27.95
CA SER A 166 26.14 -2.08 27.48
C SER A 166 25.37 -2.50 26.23
N ALA A 167 24.19 -1.92 26.03
CA ALA A 167 23.40 -2.11 24.82
C ALA A 167 24.21 -1.85 23.53
N SER A 168 25.12 -0.87 23.54
CA SER A 168 25.94 -0.51 22.37
C SER A 168 26.93 -1.61 22.01
N GLN A 169 27.57 -2.23 23.01
CA GLN A 169 28.47 -3.36 22.80
C GLN A 169 27.72 -4.54 22.21
N ILE A 170 26.57 -4.90 22.81
CA ILE A 170 25.72 -6.02 22.36
C ILE A 170 25.23 -5.79 20.93
N THR A 171 24.77 -4.57 20.63
CA THR A 171 24.25 -4.22 19.30
C THR A 171 25.34 -4.26 18.23
N LYS A 172 26.53 -3.74 18.55
CA LYS A 172 27.67 -3.75 17.63
C LYS A 172 28.15 -5.16 17.35
N GLU A 173 28.18 -6.01 18.37
CA GLU A 173 28.50 -7.43 18.24
C GLU A 173 27.44 -8.15 17.39
N LEU A 174 26.15 -8.01 17.70
CA LEU A 174 25.08 -8.67 16.92
C LEU A 174 25.02 -8.21 15.46
N ALA A 175 25.41 -6.98 15.17
CA ALA A 175 25.49 -6.48 13.80
C ALA A 175 26.46 -7.27 12.92
N THR A 176 27.51 -7.89 13.47
CA THR A 176 28.49 -8.65 12.67
C THR A 176 27.91 -9.94 12.09
N TYR A 177 26.85 -10.47 12.69
CA TYR A 177 26.17 -11.69 12.23
C TYR A 177 25.02 -11.40 11.25
N MET A 178 24.78 -10.13 10.93
CA MET A 178 23.74 -9.71 9.99
C MET A 178 24.40 -9.14 8.73
N ASN A 179 24.30 -9.88 7.62
CA ASN A 179 25.02 -9.54 6.39
C ASN A 179 24.62 -8.14 5.85
N GLY A 180 25.61 -7.28 5.63
CA GLY A 180 25.42 -5.92 5.13
C GLY A 180 24.72 -4.98 6.12
N ALA A 181 24.59 -5.38 7.37
CA ALA A 181 23.95 -4.56 8.39
C ALA A 181 24.86 -3.39 8.81
N ARG A 182 24.23 -2.25 9.09
CA ARG A 182 24.91 -1.05 9.58
C ARG A 182 24.58 -0.81 11.05
N TYR A 183 25.61 -0.60 11.85
CA TYR A 183 25.48 -0.16 13.24
C TYR A 183 25.35 1.37 13.34
N CYS A 184 24.47 1.84 14.22
CA CYS A 184 24.27 3.24 14.57
C CYS A 184 24.19 3.40 16.10
N ASP A 185 25.01 4.28 16.69
CA ASP A 185 24.89 4.62 18.11
C ASP A 185 23.54 5.25 18.45
N ALA A 186 23.15 5.18 19.72
CA ALA A 186 21.95 5.85 20.25
C ALA A 186 21.96 7.35 19.92
N GLY A 187 20.84 7.87 19.41
CA GLY A 187 20.72 9.29 19.03
C GLY A 187 21.69 9.78 17.94
N SER A 188 22.49 8.91 17.32
CA SER A 188 23.52 9.32 16.36
C SER A 188 22.93 10.07 15.17
N SER A 189 23.51 11.23 14.88
CA SER A 189 23.21 12.04 13.69
C SER A 189 24.26 11.84 12.58
N ALA A 190 25.08 10.78 12.68
CA ALA A 190 26.03 10.43 11.63
C ALA A 190 25.32 10.17 10.29
N LYS A 191 26.03 10.41 9.18
CA LYS A 191 25.50 10.21 7.83
C LYS A 191 24.99 8.77 7.66
N GLY A 192 23.70 8.64 7.36
CA GLY A 192 23.01 7.34 7.25
C GLY A 192 22.36 6.82 8.53
N CYS A 193 22.60 7.46 9.68
CA CYS A 193 21.88 7.19 10.93
C CYS A 193 20.89 8.31 11.29
N SER A 194 21.05 9.50 10.71
CA SER A 194 20.17 10.67 10.90
C SER A 194 18.69 10.36 10.66
N ASP A 195 18.39 9.56 9.65
CA ASP A 195 17.02 9.26 9.23
C ASP A 195 16.31 8.29 10.19
N LEU A 196 17.04 7.76 11.18
CA LEU A 196 16.54 6.85 12.21
C LEU A 196 16.04 7.59 13.46
N ASN A 197 16.07 8.93 13.45
CA ASN A 197 15.57 9.77 14.53
C ASN A 197 14.06 10.04 14.35
N TYR A 198 13.29 8.97 14.19
CA TYR A 198 11.83 9.02 14.03
C TYR A 198 11.11 8.46 15.25
N LYS A 199 9.88 8.92 15.44
CA LYS A 199 9.03 8.58 16.57
C LYS A 199 8.08 7.44 16.19
N ILE A 200 7.80 6.56 17.15
CA ILE A 200 6.91 5.41 16.95
C ILE A 200 5.79 5.46 17.98
N LYS A 201 4.56 5.28 17.49
CA LYS A 201 3.36 5.23 18.33
C LYS A 201 3.25 3.87 19.01
N TYR A 202 2.72 3.83 20.22
CA TYR A 202 2.35 2.56 20.86
C TYR A 202 1.20 1.88 20.12
N ALA A 203 1.07 0.56 20.30
CA ALA A 203 -0.01 -0.22 19.72
C ALA A 203 -1.39 0.26 20.15
N SER A 204 -1.52 0.68 21.42
CA SER A 204 -2.72 1.28 21.97
C SER A 204 -2.44 2.69 22.50
N LEU A 205 -3.43 3.58 22.42
CA LEU A 205 -3.33 4.94 22.95
C LEU A 205 -2.95 4.91 24.44
N ILE A 206 -1.90 5.64 24.78
CA ILE A 206 -1.47 5.92 26.15
C ILE A 206 -1.46 7.43 26.31
N LYS A 207 -1.97 7.94 27.44
CA LYS A 207 -2.05 9.36 27.77
C LYS A 207 -1.09 9.69 28.91
N ASN A 208 -0.38 10.79 28.79
CA ASN A 208 0.49 11.28 29.88
C ASN A 208 -0.36 12.04 30.90
N GLY A 209 -0.89 11.35 31.91
CA GLY A 209 -1.74 11.98 32.92
C GLY A 209 -3.07 12.48 32.35
N ASP A 210 -3.51 13.68 32.75
CA ASP A 210 -4.80 14.27 32.37
C ASP A 210 -4.79 15.00 31.00
N SER A 211 -3.64 15.09 30.32
CA SER A 211 -3.56 15.71 29.00
C SER A 211 -4.09 14.78 27.90
N ASN A 212 -4.62 15.37 26.82
CA ASN A 212 -5.00 14.64 25.61
C ASN A 212 -3.79 14.23 24.73
N THR A 213 -2.57 14.34 25.24
CA THR A 213 -1.34 14.07 24.49
C THR A 213 -1.03 12.57 24.50
N ALA A 214 -0.84 12.03 23.31
CA ALA A 214 -0.51 10.62 23.14
C ALA A 214 0.97 10.39 23.50
N ALA A 215 1.22 9.52 24.48
CA ALA A 215 2.57 9.08 24.82
C ALA A 215 3.20 8.36 23.63
N GLN A 216 4.52 8.51 23.48
CA GLN A 216 5.31 7.86 22.44
C GLN A 216 6.37 6.96 23.05
N SER A 217 6.85 6.00 22.26
CA SER A 217 8.01 5.20 22.64
C SER A 217 9.28 5.85 22.10
N SER A 218 10.25 6.04 22.97
CA SER A 218 11.61 6.45 22.62
C SER A 218 12.59 5.27 22.55
N GLN A 219 12.11 4.02 22.69
CA GLN A 219 12.97 2.84 22.79
C GLN A 219 13.83 2.63 21.55
N ILE A 220 13.31 2.92 20.35
CA ILE A 220 14.09 2.75 19.11
C ILE A 220 15.10 3.89 18.92
N ILE A 221 14.72 5.15 19.18
CA ILE A 221 15.60 6.31 18.95
C ILE A 221 16.72 6.45 20.01
N ASN A 222 16.43 6.13 21.26
CA ASN A 222 17.38 6.24 22.39
C ASN A 222 18.29 5.03 22.53
N SER A 223 18.16 4.04 21.64
CA SER A 223 18.95 2.82 21.67
C SER A 223 19.94 2.77 20.50
N PRO A 224 21.06 2.05 20.67
CA PRO A 224 21.88 1.65 19.54
C PRO A 224 21.05 0.77 18.59
N ARG A 225 21.29 0.94 17.29
CA ARG A 225 20.47 0.38 16.22
C ARG A 225 21.32 -0.39 15.21
N ILE A 226 20.73 -1.43 14.66
CA ILE A 226 21.19 -2.17 13.48
C ILE A 226 20.21 -1.87 12.36
N VAL A 227 20.71 -1.46 11.20
CA VAL A 227 19.92 -1.22 9.99
C VAL A 227 20.26 -2.27 8.95
N LEU A 228 19.27 -3.06 8.54
CA LEU A 228 19.42 -4.06 7.49
C LEU A 228 19.27 -3.44 6.09
N LEU A 229 19.77 -4.14 5.08
CA LEU A 229 19.69 -3.71 3.68
C LEU A 229 18.25 -3.55 3.15
N ASP A 230 17.28 -4.25 3.73
CA ASP A 230 15.87 -4.14 3.36
C ASP A 230 15.12 -2.99 4.05
N GLY A 231 15.84 -2.18 4.85
CA GLY A 231 15.30 -1.05 5.59
C GLY A 231 14.76 -1.40 6.97
N THR A 232 14.85 -2.65 7.41
CA THR A 232 14.52 -3.04 8.79
C THR A 232 15.47 -2.36 9.78
N VAL A 233 14.92 -1.80 10.84
CA VAL A 233 15.66 -1.20 11.96
C VAL A 233 15.48 -2.08 13.19
N ILE A 234 16.57 -2.45 13.85
CA ILE A 234 16.57 -3.26 15.07
C ILE A 234 17.26 -2.43 16.16
N ALA A 235 16.62 -2.23 17.29
CA ALA A 235 17.15 -1.57 18.46
C ALA A 235 17.23 -2.57 19.61
N ILE A 236 18.33 -2.55 20.35
CA ILE A 236 18.53 -3.46 21.50
C ILE A 236 18.66 -2.62 22.76
N THR A 237 17.95 -3.04 23.81
CA THR A 237 18.09 -2.48 25.15
C THR A 237 18.59 -3.55 26.11
N SER A 238 19.52 -3.14 26.97
CA SER A 238 20.02 -3.96 28.07
C SER A 238 20.28 -3.04 29.26
N GLN A 239 19.85 -3.47 30.44
CA GLN A 239 20.17 -2.78 31.70
C GLN A 239 21.45 -3.35 32.33
N GLY A 240 22.13 -4.28 31.64
CA GLY A 240 23.38 -4.87 32.09
C GLY A 240 23.23 -5.78 33.30
N HIS A 241 22.02 -6.28 33.59
CA HIS A 241 21.73 -7.17 34.73
C HIS A 241 21.96 -8.66 34.41
N GLY A 242 22.42 -9.00 33.21
CA GLY A 242 22.58 -10.39 32.80
C GLY A 242 21.25 -11.08 32.47
N CYS A 243 21.27 -12.42 32.44
CA CYS A 243 20.06 -13.26 32.32
C CYS A 243 19.47 -13.70 33.68
N GLY A 244 19.88 -13.08 34.79
CA GLY A 244 19.38 -13.40 36.12
C GLY A 244 17.97 -12.86 36.37
N ASP A 245 17.32 -13.39 37.40
CA ASP A 245 16.05 -12.84 37.90
C ASP A 245 16.27 -11.45 38.48
N TYR A 246 15.41 -10.51 38.09
CA TYR A 246 15.45 -9.13 38.59
C TYR A 246 14.03 -8.61 38.87
N GLU A 247 13.93 -7.71 39.84
CA GLU A 247 12.68 -7.03 40.14
C GLU A 247 12.48 -5.86 39.17
N ALA A 248 11.38 -5.92 38.41
CA ALA A 248 10.93 -4.83 37.57
C ALA A 248 9.68 -4.19 38.17
N SER A 249 9.59 -2.88 38.05
CA SER A 249 8.39 -2.13 38.44
C SER A 249 8.01 -1.11 37.37
N GLY A 250 6.75 -0.67 37.41
CA GLY A 250 6.26 0.35 36.50
C GLY A 250 4.88 0.84 36.89
N ALA A 251 4.41 1.90 36.22
CA ALA A 251 3.10 2.47 36.47
C ALA A 251 1.98 1.54 35.99
N ILE A 252 0.91 1.42 36.79
CA ILE A 252 -0.34 0.79 36.38
C ILE A 252 -1.14 1.80 35.57
N LEU A 253 -1.44 1.43 34.31
CA LEU A 253 -2.25 2.23 33.40
C LEU A 253 -3.68 1.69 33.33
N ASN A 254 -4.68 2.56 33.48
CA ASN A 254 -6.08 2.26 33.23
C ASN A 254 -6.54 3.08 32.01
N ASN A 255 -6.93 2.39 30.92
CA ASN A 255 -7.29 3.03 29.64
C ASN A 255 -6.23 4.03 29.14
N GLY A 256 -4.95 3.69 29.34
CA GLY A 256 -3.82 4.53 28.95
C GLY A 256 -3.48 5.65 29.92
N VAL A 257 -4.22 5.84 31.02
CA VAL A 257 -3.97 6.88 32.03
C VAL A 257 -3.26 6.26 33.24
N ASN A 258 -2.22 6.94 33.76
CA ASN A 258 -1.50 6.50 34.94
C ASN A 258 -2.39 6.59 36.19
N THR A 259 -2.54 5.49 36.93
CA THR A 259 -3.39 5.42 38.13
C THR A 259 -2.69 5.92 39.40
N GLY A 260 -1.40 6.28 39.33
CA GLY A 260 -0.56 6.60 40.48
C GLY A 260 -0.06 5.37 41.25
N ASN A 261 -0.54 4.17 40.91
CA ASN A 261 -0.11 2.91 41.51
C ASN A 261 0.99 2.25 40.67
N MET A 262 1.85 1.47 41.32
CA MET A 262 2.90 0.69 40.66
C MET A 262 2.61 -0.81 40.69
N TRP A 263 2.99 -1.50 39.62
CA TRP A 263 3.13 -2.95 39.61
C TRP A 263 4.58 -3.33 39.91
N HIS A 264 4.77 -4.50 40.51
CA HIS A 264 6.07 -5.11 40.76
C HIS A 264 6.01 -6.55 40.24
N GLN A 265 7.03 -6.98 39.49
CA GLN A 265 7.12 -8.35 39.00
C GLN A 265 8.57 -8.79 38.86
N ILE A 266 8.84 -10.05 39.18
CA ILE A 266 10.14 -10.68 38.89
C ILE A 266 10.16 -11.02 37.39
N ARG A 267 11.23 -10.63 36.71
CA ARG A 267 11.49 -10.94 35.30
C ARG A 267 12.81 -11.69 35.18
N SER A 268 12.91 -12.48 34.12
CA SER A 268 14.07 -13.35 33.83
C SER A 268 14.61 -13.16 32.41
N ASN A 269 14.23 -12.08 31.73
CA ASN A 269 14.75 -11.76 30.40
C ASN A 269 16.13 -11.12 30.51
N CYS A 270 17.04 -11.50 29.61
CA CYS A 270 18.39 -10.98 29.51
C CYS A 270 18.46 -9.56 28.91
N GLY A 271 17.50 -9.25 28.04
CA GLY A 271 17.42 -7.97 27.34
C GLY A 271 16.12 -7.88 26.54
N GLU A 272 15.91 -6.73 25.91
CA GLU A 272 14.78 -6.52 25.01
C GLU A 272 15.29 -6.10 23.63
N ILE A 273 14.60 -6.55 22.60
CA ILE A 273 14.85 -6.16 21.22
C ILE A 273 13.57 -5.54 20.68
N PHE A 274 13.70 -4.33 20.15
CA PHE A 274 12.66 -3.66 19.38
C PHE A 274 13.06 -3.69 17.93
N PHE A 275 12.11 -3.95 17.03
CA PHE A 275 12.40 -3.89 15.61
C PHE A 275 11.25 -3.28 14.85
N ASP A 276 11.59 -2.63 13.76
CA ASP A 276 10.71 -1.98 12.82
C ASP A 276 11.05 -2.50 11.42
N VAL A 277 10.06 -3.05 10.72
CA VAL A 277 10.27 -3.80 9.47
C VAL A 277 10.25 -2.92 8.21
N ASN A 278 9.95 -1.64 8.34
CA ASN A 278 9.96 -0.65 7.25
C ASN A 278 10.70 0.64 7.62
N GLY A 279 11.30 0.71 8.81
CA GLY A 279 12.14 1.81 9.26
C GLY A 279 11.32 3.09 9.42
N PRO A 280 11.83 4.28 9.04
CA PRO A 280 11.11 5.54 9.23
C PRO A 280 9.84 5.69 8.38
N LYS A 281 9.53 4.71 7.51
CA LYS A 281 8.38 4.75 6.62
C LYS A 281 7.12 4.44 7.42
N ARG A 282 6.05 5.23 7.22
CA ARG A 282 4.75 5.01 7.84
C ARG A 282 4.27 3.55 7.71
N PRO A 283 3.50 3.05 8.70
CA PRO A 283 2.81 3.79 9.77
C PRO A 283 3.62 4.21 11.01
N ASN A 284 4.82 3.68 11.27
CA ASN A 284 5.61 3.92 12.50
C ASN A 284 4.78 3.70 13.77
N GLN A 285 4.17 2.53 13.91
CA GLN A 285 3.31 2.17 15.04
C GLN A 285 3.55 0.72 15.48
N PHE A 286 3.78 0.56 16.78
CA PHE A 286 3.85 -0.75 17.40
C PHE A 286 2.60 -1.57 17.11
N GLY A 287 2.77 -2.85 16.80
CA GLY A 287 1.69 -3.73 16.44
C GLY A 287 1.28 -3.67 14.96
N VAL A 288 1.86 -2.77 14.15
CA VAL A 288 1.65 -2.72 12.70
C VAL A 288 2.95 -2.97 11.95
N ASP A 289 3.97 -2.18 12.22
CA ASP A 289 5.29 -2.29 11.58
C ASP A 289 6.45 -2.34 12.57
N ALA A 290 6.23 -1.93 13.83
CA ALA A 290 7.19 -2.08 14.92
C ALA A 290 6.72 -3.10 15.98
N TYR A 291 7.66 -3.80 16.61
CA TYR A 291 7.39 -4.84 17.61
C TYR A 291 8.51 -4.93 18.66
N GLY A 292 8.14 -5.26 19.90
CA GLY A 292 9.07 -5.59 20.97
C GLY A 292 9.08 -7.09 21.29
N ILE A 293 10.27 -7.63 21.56
CA ILE A 293 10.48 -9.00 22.05
C ILE A 293 11.45 -9.02 23.23
N ASN A 294 11.36 -10.06 24.04
CA ASN A 294 12.30 -10.34 25.11
C ASN A 294 13.29 -11.41 24.67
N VAL A 295 14.53 -11.28 25.10
CA VAL A 295 15.55 -12.33 25.00
C VAL A 295 15.61 -13.05 26.34
N TYR A 296 15.46 -14.37 26.33
CA TYR A 296 15.71 -15.24 27.48
C TYR A 296 16.97 -16.06 27.22
N GLN A 297 17.49 -16.72 28.26
CA GLN A 297 18.71 -17.52 28.16
C GLN A 297 18.75 -18.43 26.93
N ASN A 298 17.68 -19.16 26.64
CA ASN A 298 17.66 -20.11 25.51
C ASN A 298 16.57 -19.84 24.46
N SER A 299 15.91 -18.70 24.51
CA SER A 299 14.79 -18.44 23.60
C SER A 299 14.49 -16.95 23.40
N LEU A 300 13.76 -16.67 22.32
CA LEU A 300 13.08 -15.40 22.15
C LEU A 300 11.64 -15.55 22.62
N GLY A 301 11.14 -14.55 23.35
CA GLY A 301 9.75 -14.50 23.76
C GLY A 301 9.11 -13.15 23.53
N PHE A 302 7.83 -13.08 23.85
CA PHE A 302 7.04 -11.88 23.69
C PHE A 302 7.37 -10.84 24.76
N ASN A 303 7.37 -9.56 24.39
CA ASN A 303 7.52 -8.49 25.38
C ASN A 303 6.35 -8.49 26.38
N TYR A 304 6.65 -8.18 27.65
CA TYR A 304 5.68 -8.14 28.74
C TYR A 304 4.58 -7.10 28.52
N TRP A 305 4.87 -6.02 27.80
CA TRP A 305 3.93 -4.92 27.61
C TRP A 305 3.30 -4.95 26.22
N SER A 306 1.98 -5.14 26.17
CA SER A 306 1.21 -5.21 24.92
C SER A 306 1.29 -3.95 24.06
N ALA A 307 1.61 -2.80 24.66
CA ALA A 307 1.81 -1.53 23.96
C ALA A 307 2.95 -1.58 22.92
N TYR A 308 3.90 -2.52 23.06
CA TYR A 308 4.95 -2.78 22.08
C TYR A 308 4.55 -3.79 20.99
N GLY A 309 3.25 -3.97 20.76
CA GLY A 309 2.75 -4.77 19.64
C GLY A 309 2.74 -6.28 19.87
N THR A 310 2.89 -6.74 21.12
CA THR A 310 2.96 -8.17 21.47
C THR A 310 1.79 -8.98 20.91
N ASN A 311 0.57 -8.45 20.96
CA ASN A 311 -0.62 -9.20 20.51
C ASN A 311 -0.61 -9.40 18.99
N SER A 312 -0.31 -8.35 18.23
CA SER A 312 -0.12 -8.45 16.79
C SER A 312 1.00 -9.42 16.43
N LEU A 313 2.16 -9.32 17.11
CA LEU A 313 3.29 -10.23 16.85
C LEU A 313 2.90 -11.69 17.08
N ARG A 314 2.23 -11.98 18.21
CA ARG A 314 1.73 -13.32 18.53
C ARG A 314 0.80 -13.86 17.44
N ASN A 315 -0.14 -13.04 16.99
CA ASN A 315 -1.06 -13.41 15.91
C ASN A 315 -0.33 -13.68 14.59
N ILE A 316 0.66 -12.85 14.24
CA ILE A 316 1.48 -13.02 13.03
C ILE A 316 2.23 -14.35 13.07
N LEU A 317 2.91 -14.64 14.18
CA LEU A 317 3.71 -15.86 14.33
C LEU A 317 2.83 -17.12 14.38
N ASN A 318 1.60 -17.01 14.88
CA ASN A 318 0.61 -18.08 14.92
C ASN A 318 -0.26 -18.20 13.64
N ASN A 319 0.03 -17.42 12.59
CA ASN A 319 -0.72 -17.45 11.32
C ASN A 319 -2.22 -17.13 11.46
N VAL A 320 -2.59 -16.27 12.42
CA VAL A 320 -3.96 -15.79 12.58
C VAL A 320 -4.32 -14.85 11.41
N LYS A 321 -5.52 -14.99 10.85
CA LYS A 321 -6.04 -14.07 9.81
C LYS A 321 -6.29 -12.69 10.42
N HIS A 322 -5.96 -11.62 9.68
CA HIS A 322 -6.05 -10.23 10.16
C HIS A 322 -5.32 -10.05 11.50
N PRO A 323 -4.00 -10.28 11.52
CA PRO A 323 -3.29 -10.49 12.77
C PRO A 323 -3.09 -9.21 13.58
N PHE A 324 -3.21 -8.03 12.96
CA PHE A 324 -2.95 -6.76 13.61
C PHE A 324 -4.01 -6.41 14.66
N GLN A 325 -3.57 -6.20 15.90
CA GLN A 325 -4.38 -5.72 17.01
C GLN A 325 -3.76 -4.44 17.58
N TYR A 326 -4.29 -3.29 17.16
CA TYR A 326 -3.84 -1.95 17.54
C TYR A 326 -5.00 -0.95 17.48
N SER A 327 -4.88 0.17 18.20
CA SER A 327 -5.83 1.29 18.10
C SER A 327 -5.40 2.28 17.01
N LYS A 328 -6.34 2.72 16.18
CA LYS A 328 -6.11 3.85 15.27
C LYS A 328 -6.11 5.15 16.05
N TYR A 329 -5.05 5.93 15.90
CA TYR A 329 -4.95 7.30 16.43
C TYR A 329 -5.71 8.25 15.51
N SER A 330 -6.36 9.29 16.06
CA SER A 330 -7.01 10.30 15.22
C SER A 330 -5.97 11.27 14.64
N ASP A 331 -6.25 11.83 13.46
CA ASP A 331 -5.34 12.78 12.81
C ASP A 331 -5.12 14.08 13.61
N SER A 332 -6.04 14.38 14.53
CA SER A 332 -6.03 15.55 15.41
C SER A 332 -5.26 15.36 16.73
N GLN A 333 -4.71 14.16 17.00
CA GLN A 333 -3.97 13.90 18.24
C GLN A 333 -2.56 14.47 18.14
N GLU A 334 -2.30 15.52 18.92
CA GLU A 334 -0.94 16.03 19.12
C GLU A 334 -0.13 15.02 19.94
N PHE A 335 1.12 14.81 19.52
CA PHE A 335 2.05 13.92 20.20
C PHE A 335 3.11 14.78 20.90
N GLU A 336 3.28 14.56 22.21
CA GLU A 336 4.33 15.25 22.96
C GLU A 336 5.72 14.74 22.60
N TRP A 337 6.70 15.64 22.73
CA TRP A 337 8.12 15.43 22.51
C TRP A 337 8.81 14.98 23.78
#